data_AF-A0A3P3YZJ6-F1
#
_entry.id   AF-A0A3P3YZJ6-F1
#
_cell.length_a   1.000
_cell.length_b   1.000
_cell.length_c   1.000
_cell.angle_alpha   90.00
_cell.angle_beta   90.00
_cell.angle_gamma   90.00
#
_symmetry.space_group_name_H-M   'P 1'
#
loop_
_entity.id
_entity.type
_entity.pdbx_description
1 polymer ?
#
loop_
_entity_poly.entity_id
_entity_poly.type
_entity_poly.pdbx_seq_one_letter_code
_entity_poly.pdbx_strand_id
1 'polypeptide(L)'
;MTCAVIAMLCANILADTLGLLMACVVVSTICCCSSFWALPLVIAKANVFGYLQQAVYINIASPLMAFYLNSNHCPGNLPNFSYSFYNTVAGVIGNVAGLAGVTAFNYIFSKRSYRLTFCVTTFAQVLGGTTDIIMVKRWNLYIGIPDHAMYIWGAAVVSEVCYMLGYMPMVVLVSRLCPRGSESVVYALMAGFASLGHSTSASLGAILMEYALPVFKMQDDGSRCNFDNLPLLLFVCNVCAPPLVLPLSLLLPKGRICDDIDIDSKVVRKKVGEEVMAGEAGELSSPLPASAECAKATVAQDGHVKRMEI
;
A
#
# COMPACT_ATOMS: atom_id res chain seq x y z
N MET A 1 -16.22 -12.91 -5.65
CA MET A 1 -15.83 -11.48 -5.53
C MET A 1 -17.02 -10.53 -5.61
N THR A 2 -17.77 -10.50 -6.72
CA THR A 2 -18.93 -9.60 -6.88
C THR A 2 -19.95 -9.71 -5.74
N CYS A 3 -20.33 -10.92 -5.34
CA CYS A 3 -21.24 -11.12 -4.21
C CYS A 3 -20.69 -10.58 -2.88
N ALA A 4 -19.37 -10.67 -2.67
CA ALA A 4 -18.71 -10.12 -1.48
C ALA A 4 -18.72 -8.59 -1.47
N VAL A 5 -18.49 -7.96 -2.63
CA VAL A 5 -18.60 -6.49 -2.79
C VAL A 5 -20.03 -6.03 -2.50
N ILE A 6 -21.02 -6.68 -3.10
CA ILE A 6 -22.44 -6.34 -2.90
C ILE A 6 -22.84 -6.52 -1.43
N ALA A 7 -22.42 -7.62 -0.80
CA ALA A 7 -22.66 -7.86 0.62
C ALA A 7 -22.03 -6.77 1.50
N MET A 8 -20.77 -6.38 1.24
CA MET A 8 -20.11 -5.28 1.95
C MET A 8 -20.81 -3.95 1.73
N LEU A 9 -21.30 -3.67 0.51
CA LEU A 9 -22.03 -2.45 0.22
C LEU A 9 -23.36 -2.41 0.98
N CYS A 10 -24.14 -3.49 0.94
CA CYS A 10 -25.37 -3.60 1.70
C CYS A 10 -25.13 -3.50 3.21
N ALA A 11 -24.06 -4.10 3.72
CA ALA A 11 -23.70 -3.99 5.14
C ALA A 11 -23.31 -2.56 5.52
N ASN A 12 -22.54 -1.84 4.69
CA ASN A 12 -22.21 -0.43 4.94
C ASN A 12 -23.45 0.48 4.97
N ILE A 13 -24.53 0.13 4.26
CA ILE A 13 -25.74 0.95 4.18
C ILE A 13 -26.75 0.57 5.27
N LEU A 14 -26.94 -0.72 5.55
CA LEU A 14 -28.04 -1.21 6.39
C LEU A 14 -27.62 -1.69 7.80
N ALA A 15 -26.34 -1.98 8.04
CA ALA A 15 -25.91 -2.61 9.28
C ALA A 15 -25.42 -1.59 10.31
N ASP A 16 -25.78 -1.81 11.57
CA ASP A 16 -25.15 -1.16 12.72
C ASP A 16 -23.66 -1.52 12.79
N THR A 17 -22.86 -0.74 13.53
CA THR A 17 -21.39 -0.93 13.67
C THR A 17 -20.94 -2.36 13.96
N LEU A 18 -21.64 -3.06 14.84
CA LEU A 18 -21.36 -4.47 15.15
C LEU A 18 -21.68 -5.39 13.97
N GLY A 19 -22.78 -5.14 13.26
CA GLY A 19 -23.13 -5.85 12.04
C GLY A 19 -22.13 -5.60 10.91
N LEU A 20 -21.62 -4.37 10.80
CA LEU A 20 -20.58 -4.01 9.84
C LEU A 20 -19.25 -4.71 10.13
N LEU A 21 -18.85 -4.78 11.41
CA LEU A 21 -17.65 -5.51 11.84
C LEU A 21 -17.77 -7.00 11.51
N MET A 22 -18.91 -7.61 11.85
CA MET A 22 -19.17 -9.02 11.53
C MET A 22 -19.17 -9.27 10.03
N ALA A 23 -19.78 -8.39 9.24
CA ALA A 23 -19.76 -8.48 7.77
C ALA A 23 -18.33 -8.39 7.23
N CYS A 24 -17.49 -7.48 7.74
CA CYS A 24 -16.08 -7.37 7.35
C CYS A 24 -15.32 -8.68 7.61
N VAL A 25 -15.47 -9.27 8.81
CA VAL A 25 -14.80 -10.53 9.19
C VAL A 25 -15.29 -11.70 8.32
N VAL A 26 -16.60 -11.81 8.11
CA VAL A 26 -17.20 -12.89 7.30
C VAL A 26 -16.78 -12.77 5.84
N VAL A 27 -16.82 -11.57 5.26
CA VAL A 27 -16.40 -11.36 3.87
C VAL A 27 -14.90 -11.61 3.71
N SER A 28 -14.07 -11.15 4.66
CA SER A 28 -12.63 -11.40 4.65
C SER A 28 -12.32 -12.89 4.69
N THR A 29 -12.95 -13.65 5.59
CA THR A 29 -12.72 -15.09 5.74
C THR A 29 -13.17 -15.87 4.51
N ILE A 30 -14.35 -15.57 3.96
CA ILE A 30 -14.85 -16.19 2.72
C ILE A 30 -13.94 -15.87 1.53
N CYS A 31 -13.48 -14.62 1.39
CA CYS A 31 -12.56 -14.22 0.32
C CYS A 31 -11.19 -14.92 0.44
N CYS A 32 -10.65 -15.08 1.65
CA CYS A 32 -9.43 -15.83 1.88
C CYS A 32 -9.60 -17.32 1.55
N CYS A 33 -10.64 -17.97 2.06
CA CYS A 33 -10.91 -19.39 1.81
C CYS A 33 -11.15 -19.68 0.32
N SER A 34 -11.95 -18.84 -0.36
CA SER A 34 -12.19 -18.98 -1.80
C SER A 34 -10.93 -18.75 -2.63
N SER A 35 -10.00 -17.90 -2.19
CA SER A 35 -8.70 -17.72 -2.85
C SER A 35 -7.84 -18.97 -2.79
N PHE A 36 -7.77 -19.64 -1.62
CA PHE A 36 -7.03 -20.89 -1.48
C PHE A 36 -7.65 -22.06 -2.24
N TRP A 37 -8.96 -22.01 -2.49
CA TRP A 37 -9.66 -23.04 -3.25
C TRP A 37 -9.56 -22.85 -4.78
N ALA A 38 -9.61 -21.60 -5.25
CA ALA A 38 -9.68 -21.31 -6.69
C ALA A 38 -8.31 -21.09 -7.37
N LEU A 39 -7.25 -20.83 -6.61
CA LEU A 39 -5.93 -20.46 -7.15
C LEU A 39 -4.84 -21.43 -6.69
N PRO A 40 -3.77 -21.63 -7.50
CA PRO A 40 -2.59 -22.36 -7.04
C PRO A 40 -1.98 -21.66 -5.83
N LEU A 41 -1.42 -22.45 -4.91
CA LEU A 41 -1.02 -22.02 -3.56
C LEU A 41 -0.10 -20.79 -3.54
N VAL A 42 0.72 -20.58 -4.57
CA VAL A 42 1.62 -19.43 -4.64
C VAL A 42 0.86 -18.13 -4.94
N ILE A 43 -0.05 -18.16 -5.92
CA ILE A 43 -0.88 -17.01 -6.30
C ILE A 43 -1.87 -16.70 -5.17
N ALA A 44 -2.45 -17.73 -4.55
CA ALA A 44 -3.35 -17.57 -3.41
C ALA A 44 -2.67 -16.85 -2.24
N LYS A 45 -1.44 -17.24 -1.87
CA LYS A 45 -0.67 -16.59 -0.80
C LYS A 45 -0.39 -15.12 -1.10
N ALA A 46 0.02 -14.79 -2.32
CA ALA A 46 0.29 -13.42 -2.72
C ALA A 46 -0.99 -12.56 -2.73
N ASN A 47 -2.10 -13.11 -3.23
CA ASN A 47 -3.39 -12.41 -3.27
C ASN A 47 -3.93 -12.14 -1.86
N VAL A 48 -3.85 -13.13 -0.95
CA VAL A 48 -4.25 -12.97 0.45
C VAL A 48 -3.36 -11.96 1.16
N PHE A 49 -2.04 -11.97 0.90
CA PHE A 49 -1.14 -10.97 1.44
C PHE A 49 -1.49 -9.56 0.94
N GLY A 50 -1.73 -9.38 -0.37
CA GLY A 50 -2.11 -8.09 -0.95
C GLY A 50 -3.45 -7.57 -0.41
N TYR A 51 -4.43 -8.45 -0.23
CA TYR A 51 -5.70 -8.13 0.42
C TYR A 51 -5.50 -7.68 1.87
N LEU A 52 -4.74 -8.43 2.67
CA LEU A 52 -4.49 -8.12 4.08
C LEU A 52 -3.67 -6.84 4.23
N GLN A 53 -2.69 -6.59 3.35
CA GLN A 53 -1.95 -5.33 3.30
C GLN A 53 -2.90 -4.14 3.12
N GLN A 54 -3.86 -4.22 2.20
CA GLN A 54 -4.84 -3.15 1.98
C GLN A 54 -5.89 -3.06 3.09
N ALA A 55 -6.34 -4.19 3.65
CA ALA A 55 -7.33 -4.20 4.72
C ALA A 55 -6.78 -3.65 6.05
N VAL A 56 -5.49 -3.90 6.34
CA VAL A 56 -4.80 -3.41 7.54
C VAL A 56 -4.39 -1.93 7.41
N TYR A 57 -4.21 -1.43 6.19
CA TYR A 57 -3.99 -0.01 5.95
C TYR A 57 -5.32 0.76 6.08
N ILE A 58 -5.72 1.06 7.32
CA ILE A 58 -7.00 1.70 7.63
C ILE A 58 -7.03 3.11 7.02
N ASN A 59 -7.99 3.34 6.13
CA ASN A 59 -8.17 4.64 5.49
C ASN A 59 -8.88 5.62 6.44
N ILE A 60 -8.17 6.68 6.84
CA ILE A 60 -8.69 7.78 7.68
C ILE A 60 -8.74 9.12 6.91
N ALA A 61 -8.86 9.08 5.58
CA ALA A 61 -8.83 10.30 4.77
C ALA A 61 -9.93 11.30 5.18
N SER A 62 -11.13 10.82 5.51
CA SER A 62 -12.30 11.67 5.78
C SER A 62 -12.12 12.65 6.98
N PRO A 63 -11.77 12.21 8.20
CA PRO A 63 -11.59 13.15 9.32
C PRO A 63 -10.33 14.02 9.18
N LEU A 64 -9.29 13.54 8.49
CA LEU A 64 -8.13 14.37 8.17
C LEU A 64 -8.50 15.51 7.24
N MET A 65 -9.28 15.23 6.19
CA MET A 65 -9.83 16.27 5.30
C MET A 65 -10.69 17.27 6.08
N ALA A 66 -11.55 16.79 6.99
CA ALA A 66 -12.38 17.68 7.80
C ALA A 66 -11.54 18.61 8.70
N PHE A 67 -10.42 18.12 9.25
CA PHE A 67 -9.49 18.90 10.05
C PHE A 67 -8.69 19.91 9.20
N TYR A 68 -8.16 19.49 8.05
CA TYR A 68 -7.34 20.33 7.18
C TYR A 68 -8.11 21.47 6.52
N LEU A 69 -9.34 21.21 6.08
CA LEU A 69 -10.20 22.20 5.42
C LEU A 69 -11.05 23.01 6.41
N ASN A 70 -11.08 22.63 7.69
CA ASN A 70 -12.00 23.18 8.70
C ASN A 70 -13.45 23.26 8.18
N SER A 71 -13.96 22.14 7.66
CA SER A 71 -15.26 22.10 6.99
C SER A 71 -16.45 22.54 7.86
N ASN A 72 -16.28 22.53 9.19
CA ASN A 72 -17.32 22.90 10.16
C ASN A 72 -17.12 24.32 10.75
N HIS A 73 -16.21 25.12 10.19
CA HIS A 73 -15.88 26.47 10.67
C HIS A 73 -15.68 26.55 12.20
N CYS A 74 -14.94 25.59 12.74
CA CYS A 74 -14.70 25.49 14.17
C CYS A 74 -13.81 26.63 14.68
N PRO A 75 -14.14 27.24 15.84
CA PRO A 75 -13.30 28.24 16.46
C PRO A 75 -12.00 27.59 16.97
N GLY A 76 -10.85 28.04 16.44
CA GLY A 76 -9.53 27.57 16.81
C GLY A 76 -8.48 27.81 15.72
N ASN A 77 -7.19 27.60 16.03
CA ASN A 77 -6.07 27.83 15.09
C ASN A 77 -5.97 26.76 13.99
N LEU A 78 -7.08 26.34 13.37
CA LEU A 78 -7.08 25.31 12.33
C LEU A 78 -6.41 25.80 11.03
N PRO A 79 -5.82 24.87 10.24
CA PRO A 79 -5.05 25.23 9.04
C PRO A 79 -5.87 25.95 7.97
N ASN A 80 -7.20 25.82 8.01
CA ASN A 80 -8.16 26.51 7.13
C ASN A 80 -7.74 26.50 5.65
N PHE A 81 -7.31 25.34 5.13
CA PHE A 81 -6.88 25.25 3.75
C PHE A 81 -8.05 25.39 2.77
N SER A 82 -7.83 26.13 1.69
CA SER A 82 -8.79 26.19 0.58
C SER A 82 -8.91 24.82 -0.11
N TYR A 83 -10.13 24.45 -0.51
CA TYR A 83 -10.40 23.24 -1.29
C TYR A 83 -9.51 23.13 -2.53
N SER A 84 -9.24 24.26 -3.21
CA SER A 84 -8.36 24.28 -4.38
C SER A 84 -6.93 23.90 -3.99
N PHE A 85 -6.39 24.47 -2.92
CA PHE A 85 -5.03 24.14 -2.47
C PHE A 85 -4.91 22.66 -2.07
N TYR A 86 -5.86 22.16 -1.27
CA TYR A 86 -5.83 20.78 -0.82
C TYR A 86 -5.95 19.76 -1.96
N ASN A 87 -6.91 19.95 -2.88
CA ASN A 87 -7.14 18.97 -3.94
C ASN A 87 -6.20 19.12 -5.13
N THR A 88 -5.93 20.36 -5.60
CA THR A 88 -5.14 20.56 -6.82
C THR A 88 -3.65 20.66 -6.53
N VAL A 89 -3.24 21.51 -5.58
CA VAL A 89 -1.81 21.72 -5.30
C VAL A 89 -1.21 20.49 -4.64
N ALA A 90 -1.84 19.99 -3.57
CA ALA A 90 -1.36 18.78 -2.91
C ALA A 90 -1.44 17.55 -3.84
N GLY A 91 -2.51 17.44 -4.62
CA GLY A 91 -2.67 16.36 -5.60
C GLY A 91 -1.58 16.35 -6.66
N VAL A 92 -1.27 17.49 -7.29
CA VAL A 92 -0.23 17.58 -8.32
C VAL A 92 1.16 17.29 -7.72
N ILE A 93 1.48 17.87 -6.57
CA ILE A 93 2.76 17.63 -5.90
C ILE A 93 2.87 16.17 -5.48
N GLY A 94 1.80 15.58 -4.95
CA GLY A 94 1.73 14.17 -4.61
C GLY A 94 2.00 13.29 -5.81
N ASN A 95 1.37 13.51 -6.96
CA ASN A 95 1.64 12.72 -8.17
C ASN A 95 3.11 12.80 -8.61
N VAL A 96 3.74 13.98 -8.55
CA VAL A 96 5.17 14.15 -8.87
C VAL A 96 6.05 13.43 -7.84
N ALA A 97 5.72 13.53 -6.55
CA ALA A 97 6.39 12.82 -5.48
C ALA A 97 6.25 11.30 -5.62
N GLY A 98 5.06 10.82 -5.99
CA GLY A 98 4.79 9.42 -6.28
C GLY A 98 5.67 8.91 -7.43
N LEU A 99 5.77 9.66 -8.52
CA LEU A 99 6.69 9.34 -9.63
C LEU A 99 8.14 9.25 -9.14
N ALA A 100 8.58 10.21 -8.32
CA ALA A 100 9.91 10.17 -7.70
C ALA A 100 10.08 8.92 -6.80
N GLY A 101 9.07 8.58 -6.00
CA GLY A 101 9.05 7.37 -5.16
C GLY A 101 9.19 6.08 -5.97
N VAL A 102 8.52 5.98 -7.12
CA VAL A 102 8.63 4.83 -8.03
C VAL A 102 10.01 4.74 -8.68
N THR A 103 10.59 5.87 -9.10
CA THR A 103 11.97 5.87 -9.64
C THR A 103 13.00 5.48 -8.58
N ALA A 104 12.86 6.00 -7.36
CA ALA A 104 13.69 5.63 -6.22
C ALA A 104 13.53 4.14 -5.87
N PHE A 105 12.30 3.61 -5.95
CA PHE A 105 12.04 2.19 -5.74
C PHE A 105 12.84 1.32 -6.71
N ASN A 106 12.73 1.62 -8.01
CA ASN A 106 13.41 0.86 -9.05
C ASN A 106 14.93 0.91 -8.89
N TYR A 107 15.51 2.04 -8.49
CA TYR A 107 16.95 2.17 -8.30
C TYR A 107 17.46 1.46 -7.04
N ILE A 108 16.76 1.60 -5.90
CA ILE A 108 17.24 1.15 -4.59
C ILE A 108 16.84 -0.30 -4.29
N PHE A 109 15.60 -0.68 -4.61
CA PHE A 109 15.00 -1.95 -4.17
C PHE A 109 15.02 -3.04 -5.23
N SER A 110 15.32 -2.73 -6.49
CA SER A 110 15.42 -3.75 -7.56
C SER A 110 16.35 -4.91 -7.17
N LYS A 111 17.46 -4.65 -6.47
CA LYS A 111 18.45 -5.67 -6.09
C LYS A 111 18.24 -6.32 -4.71
N ARG A 112 17.20 -5.95 -3.96
CA ARG A 112 16.97 -6.39 -2.57
C ARG A 112 15.94 -7.52 -2.48
N SER A 113 15.92 -8.24 -1.36
CA SER A 113 14.96 -9.31 -1.09
C SER A 113 13.59 -8.73 -0.72
N TYR A 114 12.49 -9.35 -1.15
CA TYR A 114 11.12 -8.90 -0.86
C TYR A 114 10.89 -8.60 0.63
N ARG A 115 11.37 -9.48 1.54
CA ARG A 115 11.22 -9.31 2.99
C ARG A 115 11.88 -8.06 3.55
N LEU A 116 13.08 -7.72 3.05
CA LEU A 116 13.78 -6.52 3.47
C LEU A 116 13.08 -5.29 2.91
N THR A 117 12.66 -5.35 1.65
CA THR A 117 11.89 -4.28 1.02
C THR A 117 10.61 -3.99 1.80
N PHE A 118 9.79 -5.00 2.10
CA PHE A 118 8.56 -4.82 2.91
C PHE A 118 8.85 -4.24 4.30
N CYS A 119 9.89 -4.73 4.98
CA CYS A 119 10.26 -4.22 6.30
C CYS A 119 10.65 -2.73 6.24
N VAL A 120 11.48 -2.35 5.27
CA VAL A 120 11.91 -0.95 5.10
C VAL A 120 10.75 -0.06 4.67
N THR A 121 9.89 -0.52 3.76
CA THR A 121 8.72 0.24 3.31
C THR A 121 7.69 0.44 4.41
N THR A 122 7.46 -0.57 5.26
CA THR A 122 6.60 -0.44 6.44
C THR A 122 7.17 0.56 7.43
N PHE A 123 8.48 0.52 7.69
CA PHE A 123 9.12 1.52 8.56
C PHE A 123 8.99 2.94 7.98
N ALA A 124 9.21 3.09 6.67
CA ALA A 124 9.00 4.35 5.98
C ALA A 124 7.54 4.84 6.07
N GLN A 125 6.55 3.96 5.93
CA GLN A 125 5.14 4.31 6.12
C GLN A 125 4.83 4.78 7.54
N VAL A 126 5.37 4.12 8.56
CA VAL A 126 5.21 4.55 9.96
C VAL A 126 5.80 5.94 10.17
N LEU A 127 6.99 6.22 9.59
CA LEU A 127 7.59 7.55 9.64
C LEU A 127 6.72 8.59 8.90
N GLY A 128 6.22 8.26 7.72
CA GLY A 128 5.33 9.13 6.95
C GLY A 128 4.06 9.48 7.75
N GLY A 129 3.38 8.48 8.29
CA GLY A 129 2.16 8.68 9.08
C GLY A 129 2.40 9.35 10.44
N THR A 130 3.64 9.33 10.96
CA THR A 130 4.01 10.14 12.15
C THR A 130 4.03 11.64 11.81
N THR A 131 4.31 12.00 10.56
CA THR A 131 4.28 13.40 10.11
C THR A 131 2.87 13.98 10.16
N ASP A 132 1.85 13.16 9.87
CA ASP A 132 0.45 13.56 10.03
C ASP A 132 0.10 13.83 11.51
N ILE A 133 0.63 13.04 12.44
CA ILE A 133 0.43 13.24 13.89
C ILE A 133 1.06 14.56 14.35
N ILE A 134 2.26 14.87 13.85
CA ILE A 134 2.96 16.14 14.14
C ILE A 134 2.13 17.34 13.69
N MET A 135 1.47 17.23 12.54
CA MET A 135 0.57 18.26 12.02
C MET A 135 -0.66 18.43 12.90
N VAL A 136 -1.36 17.33 13.22
CA VAL A 136 -2.58 17.36 14.05
C VAL A 136 -2.31 17.93 15.44
N LYS A 137 -1.18 17.58 16.07
CA LYS A 137 -0.76 18.16 17.37
C LYS A 137 -0.19 19.58 17.28
N ARG A 138 -0.11 20.15 16.07
CA ARG A 138 0.45 21.49 15.79
C ARG A 138 1.83 21.75 16.37
N TRP A 139 2.66 20.71 16.51
CA TRP A 139 4.08 20.91 16.84
C TRP A 139 4.80 21.72 15.74
N ASN A 140 4.22 21.76 14.54
CA ASN A 140 4.62 22.65 13.46
C ASN A 140 4.77 24.12 13.88
N LEU A 141 3.83 24.65 14.67
CA LEU A 141 3.85 26.05 15.12
C LEU A 141 4.95 26.32 16.15
N TYR A 142 5.32 25.33 16.95
CA TYR A 142 6.45 25.46 17.88
C TYR A 142 7.81 25.51 17.14
N ILE A 143 7.89 24.86 15.99
CA ILE A 143 9.07 24.85 15.11
C ILE A 143 9.11 26.10 14.20
N GLY A 144 8.02 26.88 14.13
CA GLY A 144 7.94 28.12 13.36
C GLY A 144 7.74 27.93 11.85
N ILE A 145 7.34 26.74 11.41
CA ILE A 145 7.10 26.43 10.00
C ILE A 145 5.63 26.75 9.64
N PRO A 146 5.35 27.38 8.49
CA PRO A 146 3.97 27.66 8.08
C PRO A 146 3.22 26.36 7.75
N ASP A 147 1.95 26.27 8.15
CA ASP A 147 1.12 25.05 8.00
C ASP A 147 1.06 24.53 6.56
N HIS A 148 1.04 25.44 5.58
CA HIS A 148 1.04 25.10 4.15
C HIS A 148 2.31 24.34 3.74
N ALA A 149 3.49 24.75 4.22
CA ALA A 149 4.75 24.12 3.84
C ALA A 149 4.92 22.75 4.50
N MET A 150 4.55 22.64 5.78
CA MET A 150 4.62 21.37 6.51
C MET A 150 3.63 20.34 5.93
N TYR A 151 2.43 20.78 5.55
CA TYR A 151 1.46 19.91 4.90
C TYR A 151 1.96 19.40 3.54
N ILE A 152 2.54 20.27 2.70
CA ILE A 152 3.11 19.86 1.41
C ILE A 152 4.22 18.82 1.62
N TRP A 153 5.21 19.13 2.46
CA TRP A 153 6.35 18.23 2.66
C TRP A 153 5.97 16.92 3.34
N GLY A 154 5.08 16.97 4.34
CA GLY A 154 4.66 15.79 5.08
C GLY A 154 3.61 14.96 4.33
N ALA A 155 2.40 15.51 4.24
CA ALA A 155 1.22 14.77 3.81
C ALA A 155 1.05 14.69 2.29
N ALA A 156 1.71 15.55 1.49
CA ALA A 156 1.68 15.45 0.03
C ALA A 156 2.91 14.72 -0.55
N VAL A 157 4.10 14.94 0.02
CA VAL A 157 5.34 14.34 -0.51
C VAL A 157 5.72 13.05 0.21
N VAL A 158 5.97 13.10 1.52
CA VAL A 158 6.52 11.95 2.26
C VAL A 158 5.53 10.78 2.31
N SER A 159 4.27 11.04 2.67
CA SER A 159 3.22 10.01 2.71
C SER A 159 3.04 9.30 1.37
N GLU A 160 3.00 10.05 0.26
CA GLU A 160 2.78 9.55 -1.09
C GLU A 160 3.98 8.72 -1.58
N VAL A 161 5.21 9.19 -1.31
CA VAL A 161 6.44 8.43 -1.59
C VAL A 161 6.43 7.12 -0.81
N CYS A 162 6.09 7.14 0.48
CA CYS A 162 6.03 5.94 1.32
C CYS A 162 4.93 4.97 0.87
N TYR A 163 3.78 5.49 0.42
CA TYR A 163 2.69 4.70 -0.14
C TYR A 163 3.14 3.98 -1.41
N MET A 164 3.71 4.72 -2.38
CA MET A 164 4.21 4.16 -3.64
C MET A 164 5.33 3.14 -3.41
N LEU A 165 6.24 3.42 -2.48
CA LEU A 165 7.31 2.49 -2.10
C LEU A 165 6.77 1.15 -1.56
N GLY A 166 5.66 1.15 -0.82
CA GLY A 166 5.02 -0.08 -0.32
C GLY A 166 4.15 -0.80 -1.35
N TYR A 167 3.55 -0.06 -2.29
CA TYR A 167 2.68 -0.62 -3.33
C TYR A 167 3.47 -1.31 -4.45
N MET A 168 4.60 -0.73 -4.87
CA MET A 168 5.42 -1.23 -5.98
C MET A 168 5.88 -2.70 -5.86
N PRO A 169 6.41 -3.18 -4.71
CA PRO A 169 6.84 -4.58 -4.58
C PRO A 169 5.68 -5.56 -4.76
N MET A 170 4.46 -5.19 -4.36
CA MET A 170 3.27 -5.99 -4.59
C MET A 170 2.96 -6.10 -6.08
N VAL A 171 2.93 -4.98 -6.80
CA VAL A 171 2.66 -4.96 -8.25
C VAL A 171 3.69 -5.79 -9.02
N VAL A 172 4.98 -5.65 -8.68
CA VAL A 172 6.05 -6.44 -9.28
C VAL A 172 5.85 -7.92 -9.00
N LEU A 173 5.52 -8.30 -7.77
CA LEU A 173 5.24 -9.69 -7.43
C LEU A 173 4.05 -10.25 -8.23
N VAL A 174 2.96 -9.50 -8.35
CA VAL A 174 1.78 -9.92 -9.15
C VAL A 174 2.19 -10.18 -10.59
N SER A 175 2.94 -9.26 -11.21
CA SER A 175 3.37 -9.41 -12.61
C SER A 175 4.19 -10.66 -12.87
N ARG A 176 4.94 -11.13 -11.87
CA ARG A 176 5.79 -12.34 -11.95
C ARG A 176 5.04 -13.62 -11.64
N LEU A 177 3.99 -13.55 -10.85
CA LEU A 177 3.15 -14.69 -10.50
C LEU A 177 2.09 -15.01 -11.54
N CYS A 178 1.84 -14.09 -12.47
CA CYS A 178 0.92 -14.29 -13.58
C CYS A 178 1.45 -15.39 -14.53
N PRO A 179 0.76 -16.53 -14.66
CA PRO A 179 1.16 -17.58 -15.59
C PRO A 179 0.87 -17.15 -17.03
N ARG A 180 1.74 -17.60 -17.95
CA ARG A 180 1.60 -17.28 -19.38
C ARG A 180 0.27 -17.79 -19.92
N GLY A 181 -0.47 -16.91 -20.60
CA GLY A 181 -1.77 -17.22 -21.20
C GLY A 181 -3.00 -16.90 -20.34
N SER A 182 -2.85 -16.60 -19.04
CA SER A 182 -3.96 -16.15 -18.19
C SER A 182 -3.62 -14.95 -17.29
N GLU A 183 -2.59 -14.20 -17.68
CA GLU A 183 -2.07 -13.02 -16.96
C GLU A 183 -3.16 -11.98 -16.67
N SER A 184 -4.04 -11.72 -17.64
CA SER A 184 -5.14 -10.75 -17.50
C SER A 184 -6.15 -11.16 -16.43
N VAL A 185 -6.45 -12.44 -16.30
CA VAL A 185 -7.41 -12.97 -15.32
C VAL A 185 -6.81 -12.90 -13.92
N VAL A 186 -5.54 -13.28 -13.75
CA VAL A 186 -4.85 -13.21 -12.45
C VAL A 186 -4.67 -11.76 -12.00
N TYR A 187 -4.33 -10.86 -12.92
CA TYR A 187 -4.24 -9.43 -12.63
C TYR A 187 -5.61 -8.84 -12.24
N ALA A 188 -6.67 -9.18 -12.97
CA ALA A 188 -8.02 -8.73 -12.67
C ALA A 188 -8.50 -9.23 -11.29
N LEU A 189 -8.17 -10.47 -10.93
CA LEU A 189 -8.45 -11.02 -9.60
C LEU A 189 -7.72 -10.23 -8.52
N MET A 190 -6.40 -10.04 -8.65
CA MET A 190 -5.61 -9.28 -7.66
C MET A 190 -6.10 -7.84 -7.50
N ALA A 191 -6.41 -7.16 -8.60
CA ALA A 191 -6.98 -5.81 -8.57
C ALA A 191 -8.34 -5.78 -7.85
N GLY A 192 -9.20 -6.77 -8.10
CA GLY A 192 -10.47 -6.93 -7.40
C GLY A 192 -10.28 -7.08 -5.89
N PHE A 193 -9.34 -7.92 -5.46
CA PHE A 193 -9.01 -8.10 -4.04
C PHE A 193 -8.42 -6.83 -3.43
N ALA A 194 -7.57 -6.09 -4.14
CA ALA A 194 -7.04 -4.82 -3.66
C ALA A 194 -8.15 -3.79 -3.41
N SER A 195 -9.12 -3.68 -4.32
CA SER A 195 -10.29 -2.81 -4.16
C SER A 195 -11.21 -3.26 -3.02
N LEU A 196 -11.41 -4.57 -2.85
CA LEU A 196 -12.12 -5.10 -1.68
C LEU A 196 -11.40 -4.77 -0.38
N GLY A 197 -10.07 -4.95 -0.32
CA GLY A 197 -9.26 -4.61 0.84
C GLY A 197 -9.38 -3.13 1.19
N HIS A 198 -9.37 -2.26 0.17
CA HIS A 198 -9.61 -0.82 0.36
C HIS A 198 -11.01 -0.53 0.93
N SER A 199 -12.06 -1.17 0.41
CA SER A 199 -13.41 -1.04 0.96
C SER A 199 -13.49 -1.54 2.40
N THR A 200 -12.89 -2.68 2.72
CA THR A 200 -12.82 -3.22 4.08
C THR A 200 -12.07 -2.26 5.01
N SER A 201 -10.97 -1.66 4.54
CA SER A 201 -10.18 -0.68 5.30
C SER A 201 -10.99 0.59 5.63
N ALA A 202 -11.84 1.04 4.70
CA ALA A 202 -12.70 2.19 4.90
C ALA A 202 -13.82 1.88 5.91
N SER A 203 -14.44 0.69 5.82
CA SER A 203 -15.42 0.22 6.80
C SER A 203 -14.80 0.05 8.20
N LEU A 204 -13.60 -0.53 8.29
CA LEU A 204 -12.85 -0.63 9.55
C LEU A 204 -12.51 0.75 10.12
N GLY A 205 -12.13 1.71 9.26
CA GLY A 205 -11.90 3.10 9.65
C GLY A 205 -13.16 3.76 10.22
N ALA A 206 -14.31 3.55 9.58
CA ALA A 206 -15.61 4.05 10.07
C ALA A 206 -15.97 3.46 11.44
N ILE A 207 -15.82 2.14 11.62
CA ILE A 207 -16.05 1.47 12.91
C ILE A 207 -15.13 2.04 13.99
N LEU A 208 -13.85 2.26 13.66
CA LEU A 208 -12.87 2.78 14.62
C LEU A 208 -13.19 4.23 15.02
N MET A 209 -13.67 5.04 14.08
CA MET A 209 -14.16 6.39 14.35
C MET A 209 -15.42 6.42 15.21
N GLU A 210 -16.28 5.41 15.14
CA GLU A 210 -17.51 5.38 15.94
C GLU A 210 -17.30 4.78 17.34
N TYR A 211 -16.52 3.69 17.44
CA TYR A 211 -16.41 2.88 18.66
C TYR A 211 -15.19 3.25 19.52
N ALA A 212 -14.02 3.43 18.90
CA ALA A 212 -12.78 3.65 19.65
C ALA A 212 -12.61 5.12 20.03
N LEU A 213 -12.79 6.04 19.08
CA LEU A 213 -12.58 7.47 19.28
C LEU A 213 -13.59 8.29 18.47
N PRO A 214 -14.72 8.72 19.06
CA PRO A 214 -15.73 9.53 18.39
C PRO A 214 -15.19 10.93 18.10
N VAL A 215 -14.62 11.13 16.90
CA VAL A 215 -14.10 12.42 16.42
C VAL A 215 -15.23 13.40 16.04
N PHE A 216 -16.43 12.90 15.75
CA PHE A 216 -17.59 13.71 15.33
C PHE A 216 -18.75 13.70 16.33
N LYS A 217 -18.52 13.33 17.61
CA LYS A 217 -19.60 13.40 18.60
C LYS A 217 -20.13 14.84 18.66
N MET A 218 -21.45 14.99 18.50
CA MET A 218 -22.13 16.25 18.76
C MET A 218 -21.91 16.59 20.23
N GLN A 219 -21.25 17.71 20.50
CA GLN A 219 -21.17 18.28 21.84
C GLN A 219 -22.49 19.00 22.15
N ASP A 220 -22.80 19.21 23.44
CA ASP A 220 -24.03 19.87 23.90
C ASP A 220 -24.26 21.29 23.33
N ASP A 221 -23.21 21.91 22.77
CA ASP A 221 -23.27 23.21 22.07
C ASP A 221 -23.65 23.10 20.57
N GLY A 222 -23.95 21.90 20.06
CA GLY A 222 -24.29 21.66 18.64
C GLY A 222 -23.09 21.72 17.68
N SER A 223 -21.86 21.84 18.18
CA SER A 223 -20.63 21.94 17.38
C SER A 223 -19.91 20.59 17.26
N ARG A 224 -19.43 20.28 16.05
CA ARG A 224 -18.65 19.06 15.72
C ARG A 224 -17.15 19.37 15.68
N CYS A 225 -16.63 19.94 16.76
CA CYS A 225 -15.31 20.57 16.78
C CYS A 225 -14.26 19.90 17.68
N ASN A 226 -14.55 18.71 18.23
CA ASN A 226 -13.63 18.03 19.12
C ASN A 226 -12.66 17.11 18.35
N PHE A 227 -11.42 17.58 18.16
CA PHE A 227 -10.36 16.83 17.47
C PHE A 227 -9.30 16.25 18.42
N ASP A 228 -9.51 16.28 19.73
CA ASP A 228 -8.50 15.85 20.73
C ASP A 228 -8.13 14.36 20.59
N ASN A 229 -9.07 13.59 20.07
CA ASN A 229 -8.98 12.16 19.84
C ASN A 229 -8.37 11.79 18.47
N LEU A 230 -8.34 12.72 17.52
CA LEU A 230 -7.76 12.52 16.18
C LEU A 230 -6.29 12.04 16.21
N PRO A 231 -5.36 12.59 17.02
CA PRO A 231 -3.98 12.11 17.04
C PRO A 231 -3.83 10.67 17.55
N LEU A 232 -4.71 10.22 18.47
CA LEU A 232 -4.68 8.84 18.96
C LEU A 232 -5.22 7.88 17.90
N LEU A 233 -6.25 8.28 17.16
CA LEU A 233 -6.75 7.53 16.00
C LEU A 233 -5.66 7.37 14.92
N LEU A 234 -4.95 8.45 14.59
CA LEU A 234 -3.84 8.40 13.64
C LEU A 234 -2.70 7.51 14.16
N PHE A 235 -2.40 7.57 15.45
CA PHE A 235 -1.38 6.71 16.04
C PHE A 235 -1.73 5.23 15.88
N VAL A 236 -2.98 4.84 16.17
CA VAL A 236 -3.42 3.44 16.02
C VAL A 236 -3.34 2.99 14.55
N CYS A 237 -3.82 3.80 13.61
CA CYS A 237 -3.89 3.39 12.21
C CYS A 237 -2.57 3.50 11.44
N ASN A 238 -1.73 4.49 11.74
CA ASN A 238 -0.48 4.70 11.01
C ASN A 238 0.75 4.11 11.71
N VAL A 239 0.70 3.91 13.03
CA VAL A 239 1.84 3.38 13.80
C VAL A 239 1.60 1.94 14.22
N CYS A 240 0.39 1.57 14.66
CA CYS A 240 0.10 0.20 15.12
C CYS A 240 -0.37 -0.74 13.99
N ALA A 241 -1.12 -0.25 13.00
CA ALA A 241 -1.67 -1.12 11.96
C ALA A 241 -0.60 -1.62 10.95
N PRO A 242 0.30 -0.78 10.38
CA PRO A 242 1.29 -1.23 9.40
C PRO A 242 2.25 -2.33 9.89
N PRO A 243 2.79 -2.31 11.13
CA PRO A 243 3.66 -3.38 11.61
C PRO A 243 2.92 -4.71 11.80
N LEU A 244 1.58 -4.72 11.87
CA LEU A 244 0.79 -5.94 11.92
C LEU A 244 0.92 -6.77 10.62
N VAL A 245 1.34 -6.16 9.51
CA VAL A 245 1.57 -6.84 8.24
C VAL A 245 2.98 -7.46 8.12
N LEU A 246 3.92 -7.06 8.98
CA LEU A 246 5.28 -7.63 9.01
C LEU A 246 5.32 -9.14 9.28
N PRO A 247 4.61 -9.71 10.28
CA PRO A 247 4.58 -11.16 10.46
C PRO A 247 3.94 -11.89 9.27
N LEU A 248 3.01 -11.24 8.57
CA LEU A 248 2.41 -11.77 7.34
C LEU A 248 3.38 -11.81 6.17
N SER A 249 4.41 -10.95 6.14
CA SER A 249 5.45 -10.97 5.11
C SER A 249 6.31 -12.25 5.16
N LEU A 250 6.26 -13.02 6.26
CA LEU A 250 6.86 -14.36 6.33
C LEU A 250 6.17 -15.38 5.41
N LEU A 251 4.93 -15.10 4.99
CA LEU A 251 4.15 -15.95 4.07
C LEU A 251 4.64 -15.84 2.62
N LEU A 252 5.39 -14.78 2.28
CA LEU A 252 5.98 -14.62 0.95
C LEU A 252 7.20 -15.54 0.75
N PRO A 253 7.34 -16.13 -0.45
CA PRO A 253 8.48 -16.96 -0.81
C PRO A 253 9.82 -16.20 -0.65
N LYS A 254 10.88 -16.93 -0.28
CA LYS A 254 12.24 -16.41 -0.06
C LYS A 254 12.96 -16.14 -1.39
N GLY A 255 12.36 -15.37 -2.29
CA GLY A 255 12.96 -14.94 -3.56
C GLY A 255 13.52 -13.51 -3.50
N ARG A 256 14.45 -13.18 -4.40
CA ARG A 256 14.81 -11.77 -4.68
C ARG A 256 13.76 -11.14 -5.59
N ILE A 257 13.66 -9.81 -5.59
CA ILE A 257 12.72 -9.07 -6.46
C ILE A 257 12.98 -9.37 -7.95
N CYS A 258 14.22 -9.71 -8.31
CA CYS A 258 14.63 -10.09 -9.67
C CYS A 258 14.51 -11.58 -10.03
N ASP A 259 14.21 -12.48 -9.09
CA ASP A 259 14.18 -13.91 -9.39
C ASP A 259 12.85 -14.30 -10.06
N ASP A 260 12.92 -15.07 -11.16
CA ASP A 260 11.72 -15.71 -11.73
C ASP A 260 11.25 -16.80 -10.75
N ILE A 261 10.05 -16.62 -10.22
CA ILE A 261 9.40 -17.56 -9.29
C ILE A 261 8.56 -18.50 -10.14
N ASP A 262 8.90 -19.78 -10.15
CA ASP A 262 8.08 -20.80 -10.82
C ASP A 262 6.78 -21.07 -10.04
N ILE A 263 5.82 -21.72 -10.70
CA ILE A 263 4.48 -22.05 -10.19
C ILE A 263 4.55 -22.84 -8.87
N ASP A 264 5.68 -23.52 -8.59
CA ASP A 264 5.97 -24.27 -7.36
C ASP A 264 6.82 -23.49 -6.30
N SER A 265 6.95 -22.17 -6.41
CA SER A 265 7.70 -21.36 -5.42
C SER A 265 9.19 -21.70 -5.30
N LYS A 266 9.75 -22.44 -6.27
CA LYS A 266 11.20 -22.62 -6.39
C LYS A 266 11.78 -21.46 -7.19
N VAL A 267 12.87 -20.89 -6.68
CA VAL A 267 13.69 -19.92 -7.41
C VAL A 267 14.30 -20.66 -8.60
N VAL A 268 13.77 -20.45 -9.80
CA VAL A 268 14.39 -20.96 -11.02
C VAL A 268 15.54 -20.03 -11.32
N ARG A 269 16.73 -20.34 -10.78
CA ARG A 269 17.98 -19.84 -11.36
C ARG A 269 18.03 -20.38 -12.78
N LYS A 270 17.63 -19.57 -13.76
CA LYS A 270 17.68 -19.94 -15.17
C LYS A 270 19.10 -20.34 -15.56
N LYS A 271 19.35 -21.66 -15.68
CA LYS A 271 20.22 -22.23 -16.72
C LYS A 271 19.52 -22.08 -18.09
N VAL A 272 19.13 -20.86 -18.45
CA VAL A 272 18.47 -20.53 -19.73
C VAL A 272 19.37 -19.57 -20.51
N GLY A 273 20.68 -19.68 -20.31
CA GLY A 273 21.69 -19.03 -21.13
C GLY A 273 22.10 -19.86 -22.35
N GLU A 274 21.88 -21.18 -22.34
CA GLU A 274 22.33 -22.07 -23.42
C GLU A 274 21.24 -22.43 -24.43
N GLU A 275 19.97 -22.57 -24.01
CA GLU A 275 18.90 -22.97 -24.95
C GLU A 275 18.27 -21.79 -25.70
N VAL A 276 18.25 -20.58 -25.11
CA VAL A 276 17.65 -19.40 -25.76
C VAL A 276 18.59 -18.78 -26.80
N MET A 277 19.91 -18.89 -26.61
CA MET A 277 20.91 -18.48 -27.61
C MET A 277 20.92 -19.38 -28.86
N ALA A 278 20.37 -20.59 -28.79
CA ALA A 278 20.21 -21.47 -29.95
C ALA A 278 18.95 -21.15 -30.78
N GLY A 279 17.93 -20.51 -30.18
CA GLY A 279 16.68 -20.15 -30.85
C GLY A 279 16.63 -18.71 -31.40
N GLU A 280 17.42 -17.79 -30.83
CA GLU A 280 17.42 -16.35 -31.19
C GLU A 280 18.21 -16.00 -32.47
N ALA A 281 18.61 -16.98 -33.29
CA ALA A 281 19.08 -16.71 -34.66
C ALA A 281 17.93 -16.55 -35.69
N GLY A 282 16.67 -16.75 -35.26
CA GLY A 282 15.51 -16.86 -36.15
C GLY A 282 14.72 -15.57 -36.44
N GLU A 283 14.26 -14.82 -35.44
CA GLU A 283 13.18 -13.83 -35.69
C GLU A 283 13.26 -12.54 -34.83
N LEU A 284 13.53 -11.44 -35.55
CA LEU A 284 12.87 -10.13 -35.52
C LEU A 284 12.76 -9.30 -34.21
N SER A 285 13.61 -8.26 -34.18
CA SER A 285 13.45 -6.89 -33.65
C SER A 285 12.27 -6.51 -32.73
N SER A 286 12.56 -6.24 -31.45
CA SER A 286 12.42 -4.92 -30.77
C SER A 286 12.66 -5.04 -29.25
N PRO A 287 13.46 -4.17 -28.59
CA PRO A 287 13.79 -4.35 -27.18
C PRO A 287 12.88 -3.55 -26.23
N LEU A 288 12.24 -4.24 -25.28
CA LEU A 288 11.68 -3.65 -24.06
C LEU A 288 12.82 -3.39 -23.04
N PRO A 289 12.93 -2.18 -22.46
CA PRO A 289 14.14 -1.75 -21.73
C PRO A 289 14.34 -2.39 -20.34
N ALA A 290 13.29 -2.97 -19.72
CA ALA A 290 13.39 -3.54 -18.37
C ALA A 290 14.23 -4.84 -18.30
N SER A 291 14.35 -5.56 -19.42
CA SER A 291 15.10 -6.82 -19.51
C SER A 291 16.62 -6.61 -19.51
N ALA A 292 17.07 -5.47 -20.05
CA ALA A 292 18.50 -5.20 -20.28
C ALA A 292 19.24 -4.81 -18.99
N GLU A 293 18.59 -4.10 -18.06
CA GLU A 293 19.18 -3.76 -16.76
C GLU A 293 19.32 -4.98 -15.85
N CYS A 294 18.37 -5.91 -15.91
CA CYS A 294 18.41 -7.15 -15.13
C CYS A 294 19.47 -8.12 -15.66
N ALA A 295 19.62 -8.23 -16.99
CA ALA A 295 20.67 -9.04 -17.61
C ALA A 295 22.08 -8.53 -17.26
N LYS A 296 22.31 -7.21 -17.30
CA LYS A 296 23.59 -6.61 -16.92
C LYS A 296 23.91 -6.80 -15.43
N ALA A 297 22.90 -6.78 -14.56
CA ALA A 297 23.08 -7.00 -13.13
C ALA A 297 23.51 -8.44 -12.80
N THR A 298 22.96 -9.44 -13.51
CA THR A 298 23.32 -10.85 -13.35
C THR A 298 24.76 -11.12 -13.82
N VAL A 299 25.17 -10.54 -14.95
CA VAL A 299 26.53 -10.67 -15.48
C VAL A 299 27.58 -10.00 -14.58
N ALA A 300 27.26 -8.83 -14.02
CA ALA A 300 28.17 -8.13 -13.10
C ALA A 300 28.39 -8.87 -11.78
N GLN A 301 27.41 -9.64 -11.31
CA GLN A 301 27.54 -10.45 -10.09
C GLN A 301 28.31 -11.76 -10.31
N ASP A 302 28.12 -12.43 -11.46
CA ASP A 302 28.87 -13.66 -11.78
C ASP A 302 30.37 -13.38 -11.97
N GLY A 303 30.71 -12.21 -12.53
CA GLY A 303 32.09 -11.72 -12.59
C GLY A 303 32.71 -11.39 -11.23
N HIS A 304 31.89 -10.98 -10.25
CA HIS A 304 32.37 -10.63 -8.91
C HIS A 304 32.55 -11.86 -8.01
N VAL A 305 31.72 -12.89 -8.20
CA VAL A 305 31.83 -14.17 -7.48
C VAL A 305 33.01 -14.99 -8.01
N LYS A 306 33.22 -15.06 -9.33
CA LYS A 306 34.41 -15.70 -9.91
C LYS A 306 35.73 -15.05 -9.54
N ARG A 307 35.74 -13.75 -9.17
CA ARG A 307 36.94 -13.05 -8.70
C ARG A 307 37.28 -13.24 -7.23
N MET A 308 36.36 -13.82 -6.45
CA MET A 308 36.59 -14.19 -5.05
C MET A 308 36.94 -15.67 -4.86
N GLU A 309 36.83 -16.48 -5.92
CA GLU A 309 37.22 -17.90 -5.93
C GLU A 309 38.59 -18.16 -6.59
N ILE A 310 39.40 -17.11 -6.80
CA ILE A 310 40.80 -17.21 -7.26
C ILE A 310 41.71 -16.58 -6.20
#